data_AF-A0A527ZLA5-F1
#
_entry.id   AF-A0A527ZLA5-F1
#
_cell.length_a   1.000
_cell.length_b   1.000
_cell.length_c   1.000
_cell.angle_alpha   90.00
_cell.angle_beta   90.00
_cell.angle_gamma   90.00
#
_symmetry.space_group_name_H-M   'P 1'
#
loop_
_entity.id
_entity.type
_entity.pdbx_description
1 polymer ?
#
loop_
_entity_poly.entity_id
_entity_poly.type
_entity_poly.pdbx_seq_one_letter_code
_entity_poly.pdbx_strand_id
1 'polypeptide(L)'
;MDEGSRLPILRDEQARSITAAHELLAPSEDFWRRRLERFKTLQLPFLSSPVAEAPPRWQSSSGGIPSALAKLSPLDRTEYLVTAWLTYLARITGETELQLGWTPVSDGSQAGSKAVEVLIASVVPMEITIDLEQDFEEMRKVVAAEFAQLRAHASFARDLIARCPTLRGVEALRLHRPWPIGITITTDSCSVAGDLKTSPRAGPALCGDLLTFEICALDGSFRWHFDASRLAPKQTDRMTQHLQALLHGVMADAGQPVGRIELLPAAERTYLLEDLNRTAAAYPSQRCIHELFEAQVRQAPEAVAVVHEDERLSYGELNARANRLAHHLIALGVRPDQPVAICLERSLAMVVGVLAILKAGGAYLPLDPAYPSARLRQVVEDAAPRLLLADAAGRAALGPEALVDLSVVDLETATPAWAELSASDPEPRALGLTARHLAYVIYTSGSTGTPKGVMVEHRGVVNHTSWQADRFQLAAYDIFLQRTSLSFDAAVWELWTALLIGARVILLPLDRQFDVRSIVDLLNRHRVTVLQLVPSLLSALLELRDVEQNAIGSLRYIFCGGELLRNEIVAKWLQLASRALVNLYGP
;
A
#
# COMPACT_ATOMS: atom_id res chain seq x y z
N MET A 1 19.74 -30.27 -42.63
CA MET A 1 21.03 -31.00 -42.69
C MET A 1 21.85 -30.49 -41.53
N ASP A 2 21.95 -31.14 -40.38
CA ASP A 2 21.97 -32.58 -40.09
C ASP A 2 20.66 -33.15 -39.51
N GLU A 3 20.15 -34.17 -40.19
CA GLU A 3 19.22 -35.14 -39.64
C GLU A 3 20.02 -36.22 -38.91
N GLY A 4 19.61 -36.59 -37.69
CA GLY A 4 20.00 -37.89 -37.11
C GLY A 4 21.17 -37.88 -36.12
N SER A 5 21.24 -36.92 -35.19
CA SER A 5 21.90 -37.21 -33.91
C SER A 5 21.06 -38.27 -33.19
N ARG A 6 21.40 -39.56 -33.41
CA ARG A 6 20.84 -40.68 -32.64
C ARG A 6 20.93 -40.30 -31.17
N LEU A 7 19.78 -40.23 -30.49
CA LEU A 7 19.71 -40.24 -29.03
C LEU A 7 20.70 -41.30 -28.54
N PRO A 8 21.56 -41.00 -27.56
CA PRO A 8 22.57 -41.94 -27.11
C PRO A 8 21.88 -43.26 -26.79
N ILE A 9 22.20 -44.31 -27.54
CA ILE A 9 21.66 -45.65 -27.31
C ILE A 9 22.23 -46.07 -25.96
N LEU A 10 21.37 -46.06 -24.93
CA LEU A 10 21.70 -46.54 -23.61
C LEU A 10 22.25 -47.96 -23.75
N ARG A 11 23.41 -48.24 -23.16
CA ARG A 11 23.91 -49.62 -23.08
C ARG A 11 22.87 -50.45 -22.32
N ASP A 12 22.69 -51.73 -22.65
CA ASP A 12 21.69 -52.61 -22.00
C ASP A 12 21.77 -52.60 -20.47
N GLU A 13 22.98 -52.43 -19.93
CA GLU A 13 23.24 -52.28 -18.49
C GLU A 13 22.65 -50.99 -17.91
N GLN A 14 22.75 -49.87 -18.65
CA GLN A 14 22.15 -48.59 -18.28
C GLN A 14 20.62 -48.66 -18.36
N ALA A 15 20.07 -49.27 -19.41
CA ALA A 15 18.62 -49.45 -19.54
C ALA A 15 18.04 -50.30 -18.40
N ARG A 16 18.68 -51.41 -18.03
CA ARG A 16 18.29 -52.24 -16.88
C ARG A 16 18.39 -51.48 -15.55
N SER A 17 19.42 -50.66 -15.37
CA SER A 17 19.58 -49.83 -14.17
C SER A 17 18.46 -48.79 -14.02
N ILE A 18 17.95 -48.24 -15.13
CA ILE A 18 16.84 -47.27 -15.13
C ILE A 18 15.52 -47.96 -14.78
N THR A 19 15.24 -49.10 -15.40
CA THR A 19 14.03 -49.88 -15.10
C THR A 19 14.00 -50.32 -13.64
N ALA A 20 15.11 -50.82 -13.11
CA ALA A 20 15.21 -51.21 -11.70
C ALA A 20 15.00 -50.03 -10.74
N ALA A 21 15.49 -48.82 -11.09
CA ALA A 21 15.25 -47.62 -10.30
C ALA A 21 13.77 -47.21 -10.33
N HIS A 22 13.09 -47.29 -11.48
CA HIS A 22 11.67 -46.99 -11.58
C HIS A 22 10.80 -48.00 -10.83
N GLU A 23 11.12 -49.30 -10.89
CA GLU A 23 10.41 -50.33 -10.12
C GLU A 23 10.54 -50.11 -8.60
N LEU A 24 11.71 -49.66 -8.13
CA LEU A 24 11.94 -49.31 -6.72
C LEU A 24 11.15 -48.07 -6.28
N LEU A 25 10.97 -47.09 -7.17
CA LEU A 25 10.29 -45.83 -6.87
C LEU A 25 8.76 -45.88 -7.11
N ALA A 26 8.27 -46.85 -7.88
CA ALA A 26 6.86 -47.03 -8.22
C ALA A 26 5.90 -46.97 -7.02
N PRO A 27 6.19 -47.58 -5.85
CA PRO A 27 5.30 -47.49 -4.68
C PRO A 27 5.10 -46.07 -4.14
N SER A 28 6.02 -45.14 -4.45
CA SER A 28 5.95 -43.74 -4.02
C SER A 28 5.36 -42.80 -5.09
N GLU A 29 5.14 -43.27 -6.32
CA GLU A 29 4.68 -42.42 -7.43
C GLU A 29 3.33 -41.77 -7.15
N ASP A 30 2.35 -42.52 -6.62
CA ASP A 30 1.02 -42.00 -6.31
C ASP A 30 1.03 -40.98 -5.16
N PHE A 31 1.96 -41.12 -4.22
CA PHE A 31 2.18 -40.15 -3.16
C PHE A 31 2.70 -38.83 -3.74
N TRP A 32 3.73 -38.91 -4.58
CA TRP A 32 4.34 -37.71 -5.18
C TRP A 32 3.48 -37.05 -6.24
N ARG A 33 2.78 -37.82 -7.08
CA ARG A 33 1.85 -37.30 -8.09
C ARG A 33 0.81 -36.39 -7.45
N ARG A 34 0.16 -36.84 -6.36
CA ARG A 34 -0.88 -36.05 -5.67
C ARG A 34 -0.38 -34.70 -5.15
N ARG A 35 0.84 -34.65 -4.61
CA ARG A 35 1.45 -33.40 -4.11
C ARG A 35 1.86 -32.46 -5.25
N LEU A 36 2.46 -33.01 -6.29
CA LEU A 36 2.87 -32.24 -7.47
C LEU A 36 1.68 -31.68 -8.25
N GLU A 37 0.55 -32.40 -8.29
CA GLU A 37 -0.68 -31.90 -8.93
C GLU A 37 -1.30 -30.72 -8.17
N ARG A 38 -0.96 -30.56 -6.89
CA ARG A 38 -1.33 -29.41 -6.04
C ARG A 38 -0.22 -28.37 -5.96
N PHE A 39 0.72 -28.36 -6.92
CA PHE A 39 1.85 -27.45 -6.89
C PHE A 39 1.42 -26.00 -6.69
N LYS A 40 1.93 -25.38 -5.63
CA LYS A 40 1.72 -23.96 -5.31
C LYS A 40 3.06 -23.33 -4.98
N THR A 41 3.29 -22.14 -5.52
CA THR A 41 4.48 -21.35 -5.23
C THR A 41 4.18 -20.38 -4.10
N LEU A 42 4.96 -20.44 -3.02
CA LEU A 42 4.83 -19.51 -1.90
C LEU A 42 5.31 -18.11 -2.30
N GLN A 43 4.46 -17.11 -2.11
CA GLN A 43 4.80 -15.71 -2.37
C GLN A 43 5.38 -15.09 -1.10
N LEU A 44 6.54 -14.45 -1.22
CA LEU A 44 7.18 -13.76 -0.10
C LEU A 44 6.93 -12.25 -0.25
N PRO A 45 6.32 -11.58 0.76
CA PRO A 45 5.95 -10.17 0.64
C PRO A 45 7.16 -9.21 0.74
N PHE A 46 8.35 -9.72 1.03
CA PHE A 46 9.55 -8.94 1.33
C PHE A 46 10.67 -9.11 0.28
N LEU A 47 10.34 -9.56 -0.93
CA LEU A 47 11.31 -9.64 -2.02
C LEU A 47 11.74 -8.24 -2.47
N SER A 48 13.05 -8.06 -2.64
CA SER A 48 13.62 -6.82 -3.19
C SER A 48 13.33 -6.69 -4.69
N SER A 49 13.27 -7.82 -5.40
CA SER A 49 12.88 -7.91 -6.81
C SER A 49 12.17 -9.23 -7.06
N PRO A 50 11.02 -9.23 -7.78
CA PRO A 50 10.36 -10.46 -8.18
C PRO A 50 11.07 -11.17 -9.35
N VAL A 51 11.92 -10.46 -10.10
CA VAL A 51 12.59 -10.99 -11.31
C VAL A 51 14.08 -11.21 -11.03
N ALA A 52 14.58 -12.39 -11.37
CA ALA A 52 16.01 -12.69 -11.38
C ALA A 52 16.65 -12.08 -12.65
N GLU A 53 17.19 -10.86 -12.55
CA GLU A 53 17.85 -10.18 -13.69
C GLU A 53 19.29 -10.69 -13.94
N ALA A 54 19.85 -11.46 -13.02
CA ALA A 54 21.24 -11.92 -13.03
C ALA A 54 21.33 -13.38 -12.55
N PRO A 55 22.44 -14.10 -12.82
CA PRO A 55 22.68 -15.38 -12.15
C PRO A 55 22.62 -15.21 -10.62
N PRO A 56 22.05 -16.18 -9.88
CA PRO A 56 21.78 -16.01 -8.46
C PRO A 56 23.08 -15.78 -7.69
N ARG A 57 23.06 -14.78 -6.80
CA ARG A 57 24.19 -14.44 -5.95
C ARG A 57 23.97 -15.04 -4.56
N TRP A 58 24.29 -16.31 -4.42
CA TRP A 58 24.10 -17.03 -3.18
C TRP A 58 25.01 -16.53 -2.05
N GLN A 59 24.41 -16.22 -0.90
CA GLN A 59 25.05 -15.87 0.36
C GLN A 59 24.49 -16.72 1.49
N SER A 60 25.22 -16.77 2.62
CA SER A 60 24.76 -17.47 3.82
C SER A 60 24.83 -16.57 5.05
N SER A 61 23.83 -16.63 5.91
CA SER A 61 23.84 -16.02 7.25
C SER A 61 23.54 -17.09 8.30
N SER A 62 24.30 -17.13 9.39
CA SER A 62 24.11 -18.11 10.46
C SER A 62 23.30 -17.52 11.60
N GLY A 63 22.50 -18.38 12.23
CA GLY A 63 21.72 -18.08 13.43
C GLY A 63 21.86 -19.19 14.46
N GLY A 64 21.58 -18.83 15.70
CA GLY A 64 21.61 -19.73 16.85
C GLY A 64 20.26 -19.81 17.55
N ILE A 65 20.13 -20.81 18.41
CA ILE A 65 18.93 -21.08 19.18
C ILE A 65 19.09 -20.64 20.64
N PRO A 66 17.98 -20.37 21.35
CA PRO A 66 18.01 -20.18 22.80
C PRO A 66 18.69 -21.37 23.51
N SER A 67 19.48 -21.08 24.54
CA SER A 67 20.28 -22.08 25.27
C SER A 67 19.44 -23.19 25.92
N ALA A 68 18.16 -22.94 26.20
CA ALA A 68 17.25 -23.95 26.72
C ALA A 68 16.97 -25.07 25.70
N LEU A 69 16.90 -24.75 24.41
CA LEU A 69 16.63 -25.71 23.33
C LEU A 69 17.85 -26.59 23.02
N ALA A 70 19.05 -26.17 23.42
CA ALA A 70 20.26 -26.98 23.29
C ALA A 70 20.21 -28.27 24.14
N LYS A 71 19.32 -28.35 25.14
CA LYS A 71 19.14 -29.53 26.00
C LYS A 71 18.24 -30.61 25.38
N LEU A 72 17.50 -30.27 24.33
CA LEU A 72 16.63 -31.23 23.64
C LEU A 72 17.46 -32.28 22.90
N SER A 73 16.86 -33.46 22.64
CA SER A 73 17.47 -34.46 21.77
C SER A 73 17.66 -33.89 20.36
N PRO A 74 18.63 -34.38 19.55
CA PRO A 74 18.81 -33.91 18.17
C PRO A 74 17.53 -33.93 17.32
N LEU A 75 16.71 -34.97 17.50
CA LEU A 75 15.44 -35.12 16.79
C LEU A 75 14.42 -34.08 17.26
N ASP A 76 14.18 -34.01 18.58
CA ASP A 76 13.22 -33.05 19.16
C ASP A 76 13.59 -31.61 18.82
N ARG A 77 14.89 -31.30 18.85
CA ARG A 77 15.40 -29.96 18.53
C ARG A 77 15.14 -29.60 17.07
N THR A 78 15.36 -30.55 16.16
CA THR A 78 15.09 -30.34 14.74
C THR A 78 13.59 -30.09 14.52
N GLU A 79 12.73 -30.96 15.07
CA GLU A 79 11.28 -30.79 14.97
C GLU A 79 10.82 -29.44 15.53
N TYR A 80 11.33 -29.05 16.71
CA TYR A 80 11.01 -27.78 17.34
C TYR A 80 11.38 -26.57 16.46
N LEU A 81 12.58 -26.58 15.87
CA LEU A 81 13.03 -25.49 15.01
C LEU A 81 12.25 -25.42 13.70
N VAL A 82 11.91 -26.57 13.13
CA VAL A 82 11.10 -26.64 11.92
C VAL A 82 9.68 -26.16 12.20
N THR A 83 9.06 -26.58 13.29
CA THR A 83 7.73 -26.08 13.69
C THR A 83 7.75 -24.57 13.87
N ALA A 84 8.71 -24.03 14.61
CA ALA A 84 8.82 -22.59 14.81
C ALA A 84 9.03 -21.85 13.47
N TRP A 85 9.88 -22.38 12.59
CA TRP A 85 10.11 -21.77 11.29
C TRP A 85 8.88 -21.83 10.36
N LEU A 86 8.14 -22.93 10.35
CA LEU A 86 6.91 -23.05 9.57
C LEU A 86 5.80 -22.15 10.11
N THR A 87 5.65 -22.03 11.43
CA THR A 87 4.78 -21.04 12.06
C THR A 87 5.18 -19.62 11.66
N TYR A 88 6.48 -19.32 11.67
CA TYR A 88 6.99 -18.04 11.21
C TYR A 88 6.59 -17.76 9.75
N LEU A 89 6.85 -18.71 8.85
CA LEU A 89 6.47 -18.59 7.44
C LEU A 89 4.97 -18.36 7.28
N ALA A 90 4.13 -19.17 7.93
CA ALA A 90 2.68 -19.03 7.83
C ALA A 90 2.19 -17.64 8.27
N ARG A 91 2.80 -17.07 9.31
CA ARG A 91 2.41 -15.75 9.84
C ARG A 91 2.89 -14.59 8.98
N ILE A 92 4.09 -14.67 8.39
CA ILE A 92 4.61 -13.57 7.55
C ILE A 92 4.03 -13.59 6.13
N THR A 93 3.60 -14.75 5.62
CA THR A 93 2.99 -14.86 4.30
C THR A 93 1.46 -14.78 4.34
N GLY A 94 0.85 -15.07 5.49
CA GLY A 94 -0.60 -15.26 5.62
C GLY A 94 -1.10 -16.58 5.03
N GLU A 95 -0.21 -17.47 4.61
CA GLU A 95 -0.52 -18.74 3.98
C GLU A 95 -0.32 -19.89 4.98
N THR A 96 -1.39 -20.60 5.35
CA THR A 96 -1.34 -21.71 6.31
C THR A 96 -0.99 -23.05 5.66
N GLU A 97 -1.25 -23.20 4.34
CA GLU A 97 -0.87 -24.37 3.55
C GLU A 97 0.45 -24.09 2.82
N LEU A 98 1.52 -24.74 3.25
CA LEU A 98 2.87 -24.49 2.78
C LEU A 98 3.35 -25.69 1.94
N GLN A 99 3.91 -25.39 0.76
CA GLN A 99 4.65 -26.35 -0.05
C GLN A 99 6.09 -25.87 -0.27
N LEU A 100 7.05 -26.62 0.26
CA LEU A 100 8.46 -26.23 0.35
C LEU A 100 9.36 -27.31 -0.26
N GLY A 101 10.54 -26.93 -0.75
CA GLY A 101 11.54 -27.91 -1.18
C GLY A 101 12.18 -28.59 0.02
N TRP A 102 12.34 -29.91 -0.03
CA TRP A 102 13.07 -30.65 0.99
C TRP A 102 14.07 -31.61 0.35
N THR A 103 15.24 -31.76 0.98
CA THR A 103 16.28 -32.70 0.54
C THR A 103 16.46 -33.78 1.60
N PRO A 104 16.40 -35.07 1.21
CA PRO A 104 16.70 -36.18 2.12
C PRO A 104 18.16 -36.15 2.58
N VAL A 105 18.40 -36.55 3.82
CA VAL A 105 19.77 -36.69 4.36
C VAL A 105 20.50 -37.75 3.52
N SER A 106 21.63 -37.39 2.90
CA SER A 106 22.45 -38.35 2.17
C SER A 106 23.25 -39.19 3.16
N ASP A 107 22.76 -40.38 3.50
CA ASP A 107 23.63 -41.42 4.01
C ASP A 107 24.72 -41.66 2.94
N GLY A 108 25.99 -41.47 3.29
CA GLY A 108 27.14 -41.54 2.36
C GLY A 108 27.36 -42.89 1.66
N SER A 109 26.36 -43.77 1.62
CA SER A 109 26.33 -45.09 0.99
C SER A 109 25.92 -45.10 -0.48
N GLN A 110 25.40 -43.99 -1.02
CA GLN A 110 24.93 -43.88 -2.42
C GLN A 110 25.97 -43.27 -3.39
N ALA A 111 27.27 -43.33 -3.05
CA ALA A 111 28.34 -42.98 -3.98
C ALA A 111 28.54 -44.10 -5.00
N GLY A 112 27.64 -44.22 -6.00
CA GLY A 112 27.66 -45.40 -6.85
C GLY A 112 26.79 -45.41 -8.11
N SER A 113 26.51 -44.28 -8.79
CA SER A 113 26.32 -44.20 -10.26
C SER A 113 25.86 -42.81 -10.69
N LYS A 114 26.74 -42.04 -11.35
CA LYS A 114 26.43 -40.71 -11.92
C LYS A 114 25.26 -40.70 -12.92
N ALA A 115 24.82 -41.86 -13.42
CA ALA A 115 23.71 -41.96 -14.36
C ALA A 115 22.33 -41.99 -13.68
N VAL A 116 22.24 -42.45 -12.42
CA VAL A 116 20.98 -42.56 -11.66
C VAL A 116 20.63 -41.23 -10.97
N GLU A 117 21.64 -40.43 -10.61
CA GLU A 117 21.49 -39.09 -10.01
C GLU A 117 20.70 -38.10 -10.90
N VAL A 118 20.72 -38.26 -12.23
CA VAL A 118 19.99 -37.38 -13.16
C VAL A 118 18.49 -37.74 -13.25
N LEU A 119 18.15 -38.99 -12.94
CA LEU A 119 16.80 -39.55 -13.08
C LEU A 119 15.95 -39.38 -11.82
N ILE A 120 16.59 -39.30 -10.65
CA ILE A 120 15.92 -39.20 -9.36
C ILE A 120 15.84 -37.73 -8.94
N ALA A 121 14.68 -37.31 -8.44
CA ALA A 121 14.52 -35.97 -7.88
C ALA A 121 15.35 -35.86 -6.59
N SER A 122 16.30 -34.93 -6.57
CA SER A 122 17.11 -34.60 -5.39
C SER A 122 16.42 -33.68 -4.39
N VAL A 123 15.34 -33.01 -4.84
CA VAL A 123 14.47 -32.15 -4.04
C VAL A 123 13.04 -32.61 -4.24
N VAL A 124 12.33 -32.84 -3.15
CA VAL A 124 10.93 -33.30 -3.14
C VAL A 124 10.05 -32.32 -2.34
N PRO A 125 8.74 -32.22 -2.62
CA PRO A 125 7.87 -31.28 -1.92
C PRO A 125 7.54 -31.74 -0.49
N MET A 126 7.89 -30.94 0.50
CA MET A 126 7.26 -30.97 1.82
C MET A 126 5.94 -30.19 1.76
N GLU A 127 4.83 -30.83 2.15
CA GLU A 127 3.50 -30.22 2.18
C GLU A 127 3.00 -30.24 3.63
N ILE A 128 2.71 -29.06 4.19
CA ILE A 128 2.34 -28.94 5.59
C ILE A 128 1.32 -27.83 5.81
N THR A 129 0.34 -28.10 6.68
CA THR A 129 -0.66 -27.13 7.11
C THR A 129 -0.35 -26.69 8.54
N ILE A 130 -0.18 -25.39 8.74
CA ILE A 130 -0.02 -24.78 10.06
C ILE A 130 -1.34 -24.13 10.48
N ASP A 131 -2.02 -24.74 11.43
CA ASP A 131 -3.21 -24.14 12.05
C ASP A 131 -2.78 -23.14 13.13
N LEU A 132 -3.03 -21.86 12.88
CA LEU A 132 -2.61 -20.76 13.76
C LEU A 132 -3.37 -20.72 15.09
N GLU A 133 -4.50 -21.41 15.19
CA GLU A 133 -5.29 -21.48 16.44
C GLU A 133 -4.88 -22.63 17.36
N GLN A 134 -4.08 -23.59 16.86
CA GLN A 134 -3.54 -24.69 17.66
C GLN A 134 -2.32 -24.27 18.48
N ASP A 135 -2.05 -25.02 19.54
CA ASP A 135 -0.84 -24.87 20.32
C ASP A 135 0.41 -25.40 19.60
N PHE A 136 1.59 -25.11 20.17
CA PHE A 136 2.85 -25.46 19.52
C PHE A 136 3.10 -26.96 19.47
N GLU A 137 2.66 -27.71 20.47
CA GLU A 137 2.89 -29.16 20.56
C GLU A 137 2.03 -29.93 19.55
N GLU A 138 0.79 -29.49 19.29
CA GLU A 138 -0.01 -30.04 18.19
C GLU A 138 0.64 -29.77 16.83
N MET A 139 1.18 -28.57 16.60
CA MET A 139 1.91 -28.27 15.38
C MET A 139 3.21 -29.08 15.25
N ARG A 140 3.90 -29.39 16.35
CA ARG A 140 5.04 -30.32 16.34
C ARG A 140 4.65 -31.73 15.91
N LYS A 141 3.51 -32.25 16.36
CA LYS A 141 3.02 -33.57 15.92
C LYS A 141 2.74 -33.60 14.42
N VAL A 142 2.17 -32.53 13.87
CA VAL A 142 1.95 -32.39 12.42
C VAL A 142 3.27 -32.42 11.66
N VAL A 143 4.28 -31.67 12.12
CA VAL A 143 5.63 -31.66 11.54
C VAL A 143 6.30 -33.04 11.62
N ALA A 144 6.22 -33.71 12.76
CA ALA A 144 6.80 -35.04 12.95
C ALA A 144 6.15 -36.09 12.02
N ALA A 145 4.83 -36.04 11.86
CA ALA A 145 4.09 -36.91 10.94
C ALA A 145 4.49 -36.68 9.48
N GLU A 146 4.68 -35.41 9.08
CA GLU A 146 5.14 -35.06 7.73
C GLU A 146 6.56 -35.58 7.47
N PHE A 147 7.50 -35.38 8.41
CA PHE A 147 8.84 -35.93 8.27
C PHE A 147 8.86 -37.47 8.18
N ALA A 148 7.95 -38.16 8.87
CA ALA A 148 7.81 -39.60 8.75
C ALA A 148 7.40 -40.03 7.33
N GLN A 149 6.48 -39.30 6.69
CA GLN A 149 6.08 -39.54 5.30
C GLN A 149 7.22 -39.23 4.33
N LEU A 150 7.91 -38.10 4.51
CA LEU A 150 9.04 -37.71 3.66
C LEU A 150 10.18 -38.73 3.71
N ARG A 151 10.50 -39.28 4.90
CA ARG A 151 11.50 -40.35 5.03
C ARG A 151 11.05 -41.65 4.37
N ALA A 152 9.77 -42.02 4.45
CA ALA A 152 9.23 -43.20 3.80
C ALA A 152 9.26 -43.11 2.27
N HIS A 153 9.20 -41.89 1.73
CA HIS A 153 9.12 -41.61 0.29
C HIS A 153 10.28 -40.77 -0.23
N ALA A 154 11.49 -40.89 0.32
CA ALA A 154 12.61 -39.94 0.17
C ALA A 154 12.92 -39.44 -1.26
N SER A 155 12.56 -40.16 -2.32
CA SER A 155 12.76 -39.70 -3.69
C SER A 155 11.70 -40.22 -4.67
N PHE A 156 11.67 -39.65 -5.89
CA PHE A 156 10.85 -40.12 -7.01
C PHE A 156 11.54 -39.92 -8.36
N ALA A 157 11.06 -40.63 -9.39
CA ALA A 157 11.61 -40.52 -10.74
C ALA A 157 11.18 -39.18 -11.38
N ARG A 158 12.14 -38.34 -11.78
CA ARG A 158 11.86 -37.01 -12.36
C ARG A 158 10.99 -37.09 -13.61
N ASP A 159 11.08 -38.18 -14.35
CA ASP A 159 10.25 -38.43 -15.52
C ASP A 159 8.75 -38.54 -15.19
N LEU A 160 8.36 -38.72 -13.92
CA LEU A 160 6.97 -38.61 -13.46
C LEU A 160 6.33 -37.29 -13.89
N ILE A 161 7.07 -36.18 -13.80
CA ILE A 161 6.61 -34.84 -14.23
C ILE A 161 6.33 -34.81 -15.73
N ALA A 162 7.16 -35.49 -16.52
CA ALA A 162 7.00 -35.60 -17.96
C ALA A 162 5.95 -36.65 -18.36
N ARG A 163 5.75 -37.72 -17.57
CA ARG A 163 4.78 -38.79 -17.86
C ARG A 163 3.35 -38.35 -17.54
N CYS A 164 3.13 -37.59 -16.46
CA CYS A 164 1.81 -37.12 -16.02
C CYS A 164 1.33 -35.88 -16.81
N PRO A 165 0.24 -35.97 -17.60
CA PRO A 165 -0.26 -34.85 -18.41
C PRO A 165 -0.59 -33.58 -17.60
N THR A 166 -1.10 -33.76 -16.37
CA THR A 166 -1.42 -32.70 -15.41
C THR A 166 -0.20 -31.88 -14.98
N LEU A 167 0.99 -32.48 -14.97
CA LEU A 167 2.24 -31.86 -14.49
C LEU A 167 3.07 -31.23 -15.61
N ARG A 168 2.94 -31.71 -16.86
CA ARG A 168 3.76 -31.25 -18.00
C ARG A 168 3.70 -29.74 -18.24
N GLY A 169 2.57 -29.11 -17.94
CA GLY A 169 2.33 -27.68 -18.14
C GLY A 169 2.95 -26.77 -17.08
N VAL A 170 3.42 -27.32 -15.96
CA VAL A 170 3.95 -26.53 -14.84
C VAL A 170 5.44 -26.26 -15.04
N GLU A 171 5.77 -25.06 -15.54
CA GLU A 171 7.15 -24.69 -15.89
C GLU A 171 8.11 -24.76 -14.69
N ALA A 172 7.67 -24.31 -13.51
CA ALA A 172 8.48 -24.32 -12.29
C ALA A 172 8.96 -25.73 -11.90
N LEU A 173 8.17 -26.77 -12.13
CA LEU A 173 8.54 -28.17 -11.85
C LEU A 173 9.67 -28.70 -12.74
N ARG A 174 10.01 -28.00 -13.84
CA ARG A 174 11.12 -28.37 -14.73
C ARG A 174 12.48 -27.93 -14.17
N LEU A 175 12.47 -26.99 -13.22
CA LEU A 175 13.68 -26.52 -12.55
C LEU A 175 14.28 -27.63 -11.68
N HIS A 176 15.57 -27.51 -11.38
CA HIS A 176 16.21 -28.40 -10.39
C HIS A 176 15.69 -28.15 -8.97
N ARG A 177 15.22 -26.93 -8.68
CA ARG A 177 14.62 -26.52 -7.40
C ARG A 177 13.30 -25.79 -7.69
N PRO A 178 12.18 -26.52 -7.79
CA PRO A 178 10.89 -25.91 -8.16
C PRO A 178 10.30 -24.95 -7.14
N TRP A 179 10.68 -25.07 -5.87
CA TRP A 179 10.12 -24.28 -4.77
C TRP A 179 11.03 -23.09 -4.44
N PRO A 180 10.49 -21.87 -4.22
CA PRO A 180 11.30 -20.72 -3.83
C PRO A 180 12.00 -20.93 -2.49
N ILE A 181 11.29 -21.55 -1.54
CA ILE A 181 11.81 -21.82 -0.20
C ILE A 181 12.03 -23.31 -0.04
N GLY A 182 13.16 -23.68 0.53
CA GLY A 182 13.45 -25.05 0.92
C GLY A 182 13.99 -25.18 2.34
N ILE A 183 14.04 -26.43 2.80
CA ILE A 183 14.59 -26.85 4.08
C ILE A 183 15.55 -28.02 3.91
N THR A 184 16.67 -27.96 4.61
CA THR A 184 17.67 -29.04 4.66
C THR A 184 18.10 -29.28 6.09
N ILE A 185 18.30 -30.55 6.45
CA ILE A 185 18.80 -30.96 7.77
C ILE A 185 20.18 -31.60 7.58
N THR A 186 21.16 -31.14 8.36
CA THR A 186 22.54 -31.61 8.32
C THR A 186 23.01 -32.04 9.71
N THR A 187 24.10 -32.81 9.77
CA THR A 187 24.82 -33.12 11.01
C THR A 187 26.07 -32.27 11.18
N ASP A 188 26.51 -31.55 10.13
CA ASP A 188 27.63 -30.62 10.21
C ASP A 188 27.20 -29.32 10.91
N SER A 189 28.07 -28.75 11.76
CA SER A 189 27.75 -27.51 12.47
C SER A 189 27.56 -26.34 11.49
N CYS A 190 26.51 -25.54 11.74
CA CYS A 190 26.11 -24.38 10.95
C CYS A 190 26.73 -23.06 11.47
N SER A 191 27.70 -23.12 12.39
CA SER A 191 28.22 -21.95 13.13
C SER A 191 29.03 -20.93 12.32
N VAL A 192 29.63 -21.34 11.19
CA VAL A 192 30.47 -20.46 10.35
C VAL A 192 29.68 -19.97 9.13
N ALA A 193 29.46 -18.66 9.06
CA ALA A 193 28.93 -17.98 7.87
C ALA A 193 30.06 -17.77 6.85
N GLY A 194 29.81 -18.09 5.58
CA GLY A 194 30.76 -17.88 4.49
C GLY A 194 30.06 -17.76 3.15
N ASP A 195 30.72 -17.11 2.18
CA ASP A 195 30.23 -17.00 0.81
C ASP A 195 30.27 -18.37 0.13
N LEU A 196 29.13 -18.79 -0.43
CA LEU A 196 28.96 -20.06 -1.16
C LEU A 196 29.93 -20.19 -2.35
N LYS A 197 30.40 -19.07 -2.92
CA LYS A 197 31.44 -19.05 -3.97
C LYS A 197 32.79 -19.58 -3.48
N THR A 198 33.06 -19.54 -2.18
CA THR A 198 34.34 -19.92 -1.55
C THR A 198 34.27 -21.23 -0.78
N SER A 199 33.06 -21.78 -0.55
CA SER A 199 32.84 -23.04 0.17
C SER A 199 32.11 -24.07 -0.72
N PRO A 200 32.82 -25.03 -1.33
CA PRO A 200 32.22 -26.05 -2.20
C PRO A 200 31.29 -27.04 -1.46
N ARG A 201 31.24 -27.00 -0.12
CA ARG A 201 30.44 -27.92 0.71
C ARG A 201 28.95 -27.57 0.81
N ALA A 202 28.54 -26.35 0.48
CA ALA A 202 27.15 -25.91 0.69
C ALA A 202 26.26 -26.00 -0.58
N GLY A 203 26.81 -26.36 -1.74
CA GLY A 203 26.02 -26.67 -2.95
C GLY A 203 24.96 -27.77 -2.79
N PRO A 204 25.25 -28.88 -2.07
CA PRO A 204 24.26 -29.93 -1.79
C PRO A 204 23.13 -29.50 -0.85
N ALA A 205 23.32 -28.44 -0.05
CA ALA A 205 22.34 -27.98 0.93
C ALA A 205 21.27 -27.06 0.33
N LEU A 206 21.40 -26.65 -0.94
CA LEU A 206 20.45 -25.72 -1.57
C LEU A 206 19.26 -26.48 -2.17
N CYS A 207 18.09 -26.37 -1.55
CA CYS A 207 16.86 -27.01 -2.02
C CYS A 207 15.73 -26.03 -2.38
N GLY A 208 15.87 -24.75 -2.01
CA GLY A 208 15.04 -23.65 -2.53
C GLY A 208 15.71 -22.90 -3.67
N ASP A 209 14.92 -22.36 -4.60
CA ASP A 209 15.42 -21.48 -5.67
C ASP A 209 15.83 -20.10 -5.17
N LEU A 210 15.22 -19.61 -4.08
CA LEU A 210 15.47 -18.30 -3.51
C LEU A 210 16.12 -18.38 -2.13
N LEU A 211 15.57 -19.23 -1.25
CA LEU A 211 15.94 -19.31 0.17
C LEU A 211 15.97 -20.78 0.60
N THR A 212 16.99 -21.19 1.33
CA THR A 212 17.03 -22.48 2.03
C THR A 212 17.32 -22.27 3.50
N PHE A 213 16.49 -22.88 4.35
CA PHE A 213 16.71 -22.98 5.79
C PHE A 213 17.45 -24.29 6.10
N GLU A 214 18.74 -24.19 6.41
CA GLU A 214 19.57 -25.33 6.77
C GLU A 214 19.67 -25.43 8.30
N ILE A 215 19.37 -26.60 8.87
CA ILE A 215 19.39 -26.84 10.31
C ILE A 215 20.43 -27.92 10.63
N CYS A 216 21.30 -27.66 11.60
CA CYS A 216 22.15 -28.70 12.18
C CYS A 216 21.39 -29.45 13.27
N ALA A 217 21.12 -30.74 13.06
CA ALA A 217 20.42 -31.57 14.04
C ALA A 217 21.23 -31.75 15.34
N LEU A 218 22.57 -31.72 15.26
CA LEU A 218 23.44 -32.03 16.42
C LEU A 218 23.57 -30.89 17.43
N ASP A 219 23.60 -29.64 16.99
CA ASP A 219 23.79 -28.47 17.87
C ASP A 219 22.63 -27.45 17.78
N GLY A 220 21.70 -27.61 16.83
CA GLY A 220 20.57 -26.70 16.60
C GLY A 220 20.94 -25.36 15.98
N SER A 221 22.20 -25.15 15.60
CA SER A 221 22.57 -24.00 14.78
C SER A 221 21.91 -24.09 13.41
N PHE A 222 21.60 -22.95 12.80
CA PHE A 222 20.96 -22.91 11.49
C PHE A 222 21.61 -21.88 10.58
N ARG A 223 21.42 -22.04 9.26
CA ARG A 223 21.82 -21.07 8.25
C ARG A 223 20.67 -20.75 7.29
N TRP A 224 20.63 -19.50 6.89
CA TRP A 224 19.89 -19.06 5.72
C TRP A 224 20.83 -19.06 4.52
N HIS A 225 20.57 -19.88 3.51
CA HIS A 225 21.17 -19.70 2.19
C HIS A 225 20.19 -18.94 1.32
N PHE A 226 20.60 -17.82 0.74
CA PHE A 226 19.68 -16.98 -0.02
C PHE A 226 20.33 -16.34 -1.24
N ASP A 227 19.52 -16.10 -2.27
CA ASP A 227 19.92 -15.32 -3.42
C ASP A 227 19.89 -13.82 -3.11
N ALA A 228 21.07 -13.26 -2.85
CA ALA A 228 21.28 -11.86 -2.50
C ALA A 228 21.00 -10.86 -3.64
N SER A 229 20.57 -11.34 -4.82
CA SER A 229 20.01 -10.49 -5.89
C SER A 229 18.51 -10.22 -5.70
N ARG A 230 17.79 -11.13 -5.03
CA ARG A 230 16.33 -11.06 -4.81
C ARG A 230 15.96 -10.81 -3.34
N LEU A 231 16.80 -11.22 -2.39
CA LEU A 231 16.61 -11.03 -0.94
C LEU A 231 17.78 -10.26 -0.33
N ALA A 232 17.51 -9.12 0.32
CA ALA A 232 18.58 -8.35 0.96
C ALA A 232 19.08 -9.04 2.25
N PRO A 233 20.40 -9.03 2.55
CA PRO A 233 20.95 -9.65 3.76
C PRO A 233 20.31 -9.19 5.08
N LYS A 234 19.96 -7.90 5.18
CA LYS A 234 19.26 -7.37 6.36
C LYS A 234 17.90 -8.03 6.61
N GLN A 235 17.26 -8.62 5.59
CA GLN A 235 16.01 -9.35 5.78
C GLN A 235 16.27 -10.68 6.48
N THR A 236 17.35 -11.40 6.18
CA THR A 236 17.66 -12.66 6.88
C THR A 236 18.09 -12.43 8.33
N ASP A 237 18.73 -11.29 8.62
CA ASP A 237 18.99 -10.87 10.00
C ASP A 237 17.69 -10.65 10.77
N ARG A 238 16.70 -9.96 10.17
CA ARG A 238 15.37 -9.77 10.76
C ARG A 238 14.62 -11.08 10.93
N MET A 239 14.64 -11.96 9.92
CA MET A 239 14.04 -13.30 10.01
C MET A 239 14.64 -14.12 11.15
N THR A 240 15.96 -14.01 11.36
CA THR A 240 16.64 -14.66 12.49
C THR A 240 16.15 -14.12 13.83
N GLN A 241 16.05 -12.80 13.97
CA GLN A 241 15.55 -12.16 15.19
C GLN A 241 14.08 -12.52 15.47
N HIS A 242 13.25 -12.58 14.41
CA HIS A 242 11.84 -12.97 14.50
C HIS A 242 11.69 -14.43 14.92
N LEU A 243 12.45 -15.33 14.31
CA LEU A 243 12.46 -16.75 14.69
C LEU A 243 12.93 -16.94 16.13
N GLN A 244 13.96 -16.21 16.57
CA GLN A 244 14.40 -16.24 17.97
C GLN A 244 13.36 -15.69 18.94
N ALA A 245 12.67 -14.60 18.60
CA ALA A 245 11.57 -14.07 19.40
C ALA A 245 10.43 -15.07 19.54
N LEU A 246 10.05 -15.72 18.42
CA LEU A 246 9.05 -16.77 18.40
C LEU A 246 9.45 -17.94 19.29
N LEU A 247 10.68 -18.44 19.18
CA LEU A 247 11.21 -19.54 20.01
C LEU A 247 11.16 -19.18 21.51
N HIS A 248 11.52 -17.96 21.89
CA HIS A 248 11.39 -17.51 23.27
C HIS A 248 9.92 -17.45 23.73
N GLY A 249 9.02 -17.00 22.86
CA GLY A 249 7.58 -16.95 23.14
C GLY A 249 6.97 -18.33 23.37
N VAL A 250 7.34 -19.32 22.54
CA VAL A 250 6.93 -20.73 22.73
C VAL A 250 7.45 -21.27 24.06
N MET A 251 8.70 -20.97 24.41
CA MET A 251 9.28 -21.41 25.69
C MET A 251 8.59 -20.79 26.92
N ALA A 252 8.03 -19.59 26.77
CA ALA A 252 7.32 -18.91 27.85
C ALA A 252 5.92 -19.50 28.07
N ASP A 253 5.21 -19.81 26.98
CA ASP A 253 3.91 -20.47 27.01
C ASP A 253 3.69 -21.25 25.71
N ALA A 254 3.85 -22.57 25.77
CA ALA A 254 3.65 -23.46 24.62
C ALA A 254 2.18 -23.81 24.37
N GLY A 255 1.29 -23.54 25.33
CA GLY A 255 -0.15 -23.83 25.24
C GLY A 255 -0.97 -22.74 24.56
N GLN A 256 -0.38 -21.56 24.32
CA GLN A 256 -1.04 -20.51 23.56
C GLN A 256 -1.11 -20.87 22.05
N PRO A 257 -2.13 -20.37 21.33
CA PRO A 257 -2.20 -20.51 19.87
C PRO A 257 -0.95 -19.96 19.18
N VAL A 258 -0.37 -20.73 18.26
CA VAL A 258 0.88 -20.36 17.57
C VAL A 258 0.78 -19.05 16.77
N GLY A 259 -0.43 -18.67 16.34
CA GLY A 259 -0.75 -17.39 15.69
C GLY A 259 -0.64 -16.17 16.61
N ARG A 260 -0.64 -16.35 17.93
CA ARG A 260 -0.62 -15.28 18.94
C ARG A 260 0.73 -15.09 19.61
N ILE A 261 1.66 -16.03 19.44
CA ILE A 261 3.02 -15.93 19.98
C ILE A 261 3.68 -14.65 19.45
N GLU A 262 4.41 -13.91 20.29
CA GLU A 262 5.05 -12.67 19.84
C GLU A 262 6.12 -12.97 18.78
N LEU A 263 6.06 -12.25 17.66
CA LEU A 263 7.02 -12.42 16.56
C LEU A 263 8.07 -11.32 16.55
N LEU A 264 7.67 -10.12 16.97
CA LEU A 264 8.53 -8.95 16.92
C LEU A 264 9.40 -8.93 18.18
N PRO A 265 10.74 -8.80 18.03
CA PRO A 265 11.60 -8.41 19.14
C PRO A 265 11.06 -7.13 19.80
N ALA A 266 11.17 -7.04 21.12
CA ALA A 266 10.60 -5.92 21.88
C ALA A 266 11.00 -4.53 21.34
N ALA A 267 12.27 -4.36 20.96
CA ALA A 267 12.76 -3.11 20.36
C ALA A 267 12.11 -2.80 19.00
N GLU A 268 11.90 -3.79 18.14
CA GLU A 268 11.21 -3.60 16.85
C GLU A 268 9.73 -3.29 17.08
N ARG A 269 9.09 -3.97 18.04
CA ARG A 269 7.70 -3.69 18.41
C ARG A 269 7.51 -2.25 18.91
N THR A 270 8.35 -1.78 19.83
CA THR A 270 8.34 -0.39 20.31
C THR A 270 8.58 0.58 19.17
N TYR A 271 9.57 0.31 18.31
CA TYR A 271 9.85 1.17 17.16
C TYR A 271 8.62 1.31 16.23
N LEU A 272 7.99 0.20 15.86
CA LEU A 272 6.87 0.18 14.91
C LEU A 272 5.56 0.73 15.50
N LEU A 273 5.26 0.39 16.76
CA LEU A 273 3.96 0.72 17.37
C LEU A 273 3.98 2.04 18.14
N GLU A 274 5.12 2.44 18.69
CA GLU A 274 5.24 3.63 19.53
C GLU A 274 6.06 4.74 18.85
N ASP A 275 7.30 4.47 18.45
CA ASP A 275 8.19 5.53 17.96
C ASP A 275 7.71 6.15 16.65
N LEU A 276 7.31 5.31 15.67
CA LEU A 276 6.75 5.79 14.40
C LEU A 276 5.39 6.50 14.57
N ASN A 277 4.64 6.18 15.64
CA ASN A 277 3.31 6.73 15.91
C ASN A 277 3.31 7.87 16.93
N ARG A 278 4.48 8.34 17.39
CA ARG A 278 4.61 9.48 18.30
C ARG A 278 4.42 10.80 17.54
N THR A 279 3.22 11.00 17.00
CA THR A 279 2.85 12.10 16.11
C THR A 279 1.96 13.16 16.78
N ALA A 280 1.83 13.12 18.10
CA ALA A 280 1.06 14.09 18.86
C ALA A 280 1.62 15.51 18.67
N ALA A 281 0.79 16.43 18.18
CA ALA A 281 1.14 17.82 17.95
C ALA A 281 0.01 18.74 18.45
N ALA A 282 0.38 19.94 18.92
CA ALA A 282 -0.60 20.96 19.27
C ALA A 282 -1.09 21.66 18.00
N TYR A 283 -2.41 21.79 17.86
CA TYR A 283 -3.06 22.54 16.79
C TYR A 283 -4.37 23.17 17.32
N PRO A 284 -4.99 24.12 16.60
CA PRO A 284 -6.24 24.78 17.02
C PRO A 284 -7.48 23.87 17.01
N SER A 285 -7.46 22.76 17.75
CA SER A 285 -8.44 21.67 17.70
C SER A 285 -9.87 22.03 18.09
N GLN A 286 -10.07 23.19 18.71
CA GLN A 286 -11.38 23.70 19.13
C GLN A 286 -11.96 24.74 18.16
N ARG A 287 -11.25 25.09 17.09
CA ARG A 287 -11.69 26.07 16.09
C ARG A 287 -12.26 25.38 14.86
N CYS A 288 -13.29 25.97 14.30
CA CYS A 288 -13.77 25.65 12.97
C CYS A 288 -12.86 26.27 11.90
N ILE A 289 -12.95 25.74 10.68
CA ILE A 289 -12.15 26.18 9.52
C ILE A 289 -12.36 27.68 9.25
N HIS A 290 -13.61 28.15 9.22
CA HIS A 290 -13.92 29.54 8.92
C HIS A 290 -13.40 30.51 9.98
N GLU A 291 -13.32 30.12 11.27
CA GLU A 291 -12.75 30.97 12.33
C GLU A 291 -11.26 31.26 12.10
N LEU A 292 -10.52 30.28 11.54
CA LEU A 292 -9.11 30.44 11.18
C LEU A 292 -8.95 31.33 9.95
N PHE A 293 -9.83 31.19 8.95
CA PHE A 293 -9.90 32.10 7.81
C PHE A 293 -10.19 33.54 8.26
N GLU A 294 -11.16 33.75 9.16
CA GLU A 294 -11.50 35.07 9.70
C GLU A 294 -10.32 35.70 10.47
N ALA A 295 -9.51 34.87 11.14
CA ALA A 295 -8.27 35.35 11.77
C ALA A 295 -7.30 35.92 10.73
N GLN A 296 -7.18 35.26 9.57
CA GLN A 296 -6.38 35.76 8.46
C GLN A 296 -6.95 37.05 7.86
N VAL A 297 -8.27 37.15 7.72
CA VAL A 297 -8.96 38.36 7.23
C VAL A 297 -8.64 39.56 8.12
N ARG A 298 -8.63 39.38 9.45
CA ARG A 298 -8.26 40.44 10.40
C ARG A 298 -6.81 40.88 10.28
N GLN A 299 -5.91 39.98 9.87
CA GLN A 299 -4.48 40.30 9.71
C GLN A 299 -4.18 41.03 8.40
N ALA A 300 -4.79 40.61 7.29
CA ALA A 300 -4.47 41.15 5.97
C ALA A 300 -5.72 41.20 5.06
N PRO A 301 -6.68 42.10 5.32
CA PRO A 301 -7.95 42.14 4.59
C PRO A 301 -7.76 42.46 3.10
N GLU A 302 -6.77 43.28 2.75
CA GLU A 302 -6.47 43.70 1.38
C GLU A 302 -5.63 42.69 0.58
N ALA A 303 -5.12 41.63 1.22
CA ALA A 303 -4.35 40.61 0.52
C ALA A 303 -5.26 39.81 -0.42
N VAL A 304 -4.74 39.42 -1.59
CA VAL A 304 -5.51 38.63 -2.58
C VAL A 304 -5.65 37.19 -2.08
N ALA A 305 -6.88 36.74 -1.85
CA ALA A 305 -7.18 35.39 -1.38
C ALA A 305 -7.35 34.41 -2.55
N VAL A 306 -8.14 34.79 -3.54
CA VAL A 306 -8.54 33.91 -4.65
C VAL A 306 -8.54 34.67 -5.97
N VAL A 307 -8.09 34.00 -7.02
CA VAL A 307 -8.07 34.49 -8.40
C VAL A 307 -8.74 33.48 -9.30
N HIS A 308 -9.62 33.94 -10.17
CA HIS A 308 -10.23 33.15 -11.23
C HIS A 308 -10.19 33.98 -12.52
N GLU A 309 -9.46 33.48 -13.51
CA GLU A 309 -9.20 34.22 -14.76
C GLU A 309 -8.63 35.62 -14.49
N ASP A 310 -9.34 36.68 -14.92
CA ASP A 310 -8.93 38.08 -14.74
C ASP A 310 -9.54 38.71 -13.47
N GLU A 311 -10.41 38.00 -12.77
CA GLU A 311 -11.05 38.45 -11.54
C GLU A 311 -10.30 37.96 -10.29
N ARG A 312 -10.41 38.75 -9.21
CA ARG A 312 -9.80 38.42 -7.92
C ARG A 312 -10.64 38.95 -6.78
N LEU A 313 -10.55 38.28 -5.63
CA LEU A 313 -11.08 38.77 -4.36
C LEU A 313 -9.96 38.87 -3.33
N SER A 314 -9.96 39.97 -2.58
CA SER A 314 -9.19 40.06 -1.35
C SER A 314 -9.80 39.18 -0.25
N TYR A 315 -9.04 38.93 0.82
CA TYR A 315 -9.54 38.24 2.01
C TYR A 315 -10.77 38.95 2.60
N GLY A 316 -10.74 40.28 2.69
CA GLY A 316 -11.85 41.10 3.18
C GLY A 316 -13.08 41.02 2.29
N GLU A 317 -12.91 41.11 0.96
CA GLU A 317 -14.01 41.02 -0.01
C GLU A 317 -14.65 39.62 0.00
N LEU A 318 -13.82 38.57 0.01
CA LEU A 318 -14.28 37.18 0.09
C LEU A 318 -15.07 36.95 1.39
N ASN A 319 -14.55 37.42 2.52
CA ASN A 319 -15.22 37.28 3.82
C ASN A 319 -16.56 38.02 3.84
N ALA A 320 -16.60 39.27 3.37
CA ALA A 320 -17.81 40.08 3.35
C ALA A 320 -18.91 39.44 2.48
N ARG A 321 -18.56 38.94 1.28
CA ARG A 321 -19.52 38.24 0.41
C ARG A 321 -20.03 36.95 1.04
N ALA A 322 -19.13 36.15 1.63
CA ALA A 322 -19.50 34.91 2.31
C ALA A 322 -20.36 35.16 3.55
N ASN A 323 -20.10 36.21 4.32
CA ASN A 323 -20.89 36.58 5.50
C ASN A 323 -22.33 36.94 5.13
N ARG A 324 -22.52 37.77 4.09
CA ARG A 324 -23.86 38.13 3.61
C ARG A 324 -24.66 36.89 3.21
N LEU A 325 -24.05 35.99 2.44
CA LEU A 325 -24.67 34.72 2.06
C LEU A 325 -24.91 33.82 3.29
N ALA A 326 -23.97 33.75 4.25
CA ALA A 326 -24.13 32.96 5.46
C ALA A 326 -25.35 33.41 6.30
N HIS A 327 -25.55 34.73 6.48
CA HIS A 327 -26.74 35.25 7.17
C HIS A 327 -28.03 34.85 6.46
N HIS A 328 -28.02 34.81 5.13
CA HIS A 328 -29.17 34.32 4.36
C HIS A 328 -29.40 32.83 4.57
N LEU A 329 -28.35 32.01 4.55
CA LEU A 329 -28.45 30.57 4.80
C LEU A 329 -28.93 30.27 6.22
N ILE A 330 -28.49 31.05 7.22
CA ILE A 330 -29.00 30.98 8.59
C ILE A 330 -30.51 31.31 8.62
N ALA A 331 -30.94 32.35 7.90
CA ALA A 331 -32.36 32.70 7.80
C ALA A 331 -33.21 31.63 7.07
N LEU A 332 -32.62 30.90 6.12
CA LEU A 332 -33.22 29.72 5.49
C LEU A 332 -33.20 28.46 6.39
N GLY A 333 -32.57 28.55 7.56
CA GLY A 333 -32.64 27.53 8.60
C GLY A 333 -31.49 26.51 8.57
N VAL A 334 -30.35 26.83 7.96
CA VAL A 334 -29.12 26.02 8.08
C VAL A 334 -28.69 25.92 9.55
N ARG A 335 -28.30 24.71 9.96
CA ARG A 335 -27.83 24.38 11.32
C ARG A 335 -26.58 23.49 11.25
N PRO A 336 -25.82 23.37 12.35
CA PRO A 336 -24.75 22.39 12.49
C PRO A 336 -25.14 20.98 12.03
N ASP A 337 -24.19 20.29 11.39
CA ASP A 337 -24.30 18.95 10.78
C ASP A 337 -25.28 18.80 9.61
N GLN A 338 -25.96 19.87 9.18
CA GLN A 338 -26.83 19.80 8.01
C GLN A 338 -26.03 19.91 6.71
N PRO A 339 -26.16 18.94 5.79
CA PRO A 339 -25.57 19.07 4.47
C PRO A 339 -26.28 20.14 3.65
N VAL A 340 -25.49 21.04 3.06
CA VAL A 340 -25.95 21.99 2.04
C VAL A 340 -25.26 21.61 0.73
N ALA A 341 -26.07 21.23 -0.26
CA ALA A 341 -25.54 20.87 -1.56
C ALA A 341 -24.95 22.10 -2.27
N ILE A 342 -23.84 21.91 -2.95
CA ILE A 342 -23.22 22.95 -3.78
C ILE A 342 -22.84 22.34 -5.13
N CYS A 343 -23.50 22.80 -6.19
CA CYS A 343 -23.28 22.35 -7.57
C CYS A 343 -22.99 23.56 -8.44
N LEU A 344 -21.72 23.91 -8.59
CA LEU A 344 -21.27 25.05 -9.39
C LEU A 344 -20.04 24.68 -10.22
N GLU A 345 -19.87 25.37 -11.34
CA GLU A 345 -18.57 25.48 -11.98
C GLU A 345 -17.58 26.22 -11.08
N ARG A 346 -16.30 25.98 -11.33
CA ARG A 346 -15.24 26.61 -10.57
C ARG A 346 -15.25 28.11 -10.83
N SER A 347 -15.46 28.88 -9.77
CA SER A 347 -15.62 30.33 -9.83
C SER A 347 -15.33 30.97 -8.48
N LEU A 348 -15.27 32.31 -8.44
CA LEU A 348 -15.23 33.05 -7.17
C LEU A 348 -16.48 32.80 -6.33
N ALA A 349 -17.65 32.66 -6.98
CA ALA A 349 -18.93 32.36 -6.33
C ALA A 349 -18.92 30.98 -5.65
N MET A 350 -18.26 29.98 -6.23
CA MET A 350 -18.06 28.67 -5.61
C MET A 350 -17.35 28.78 -4.26
N VAL A 351 -16.25 29.55 -4.19
CA VAL A 351 -15.49 29.73 -2.93
C VAL A 351 -16.30 30.53 -1.90
N VAL A 352 -17.04 31.56 -2.34
CA VAL A 352 -17.99 32.30 -1.50
C VAL A 352 -19.05 31.36 -0.93
N GLY A 353 -19.63 30.48 -1.75
CA GLY A 353 -20.66 29.52 -1.36
C GLY A 353 -20.16 28.51 -0.33
N VAL A 354 -19.00 27.89 -0.58
CA VAL A 354 -18.36 26.97 0.37
C VAL A 354 -18.14 27.64 1.72
N LEU A 355 -17.54 28.84 1.73
CA LEU A 355 -17.25 29.56 2.97
C LEU A 355 -18.54 30.00 3.70
N ALA A 356 -19.57 30.41 2.96
CA ALA A 356 -20.86 30.79 3.53
C ALA A 356 -21.58 29.61 4.19
N ILE A 357 -21.53 28.41 3.58
CA ILE A 357 -22.07 27.18 4.17
C ILE A 357 -21.42 26.92 5.53
N LEU A 358 -20.08 26.95 5.59
CA LEU A 358 -19.35 26.71 6.83
C LEU A 358 -19.65 27.76 7.91
N LYS A 359 -19.77 29.03 7.52
CA LYS A 359 -20.12 30.14 8.43
C LYS A 359 -21.56 30.08 8.93
N ALA A 360 -22.48 29.54 8.14
CA ALA A 360 -23.85 29.24 8.57
C ALA A 360 -23.94 27.99 9.47
N GLY A 361 -22.83 27.25 9.63
CA GLY A 361 -22.74 26.01 10.39
C GLY A 361 -23.06 24.75 9.60
N GLY A 362 -23.45 24.87 8.33
CA GLY A 362 -23.70 23.70 7.49
C GLY A 362 -22.41 22.99 7.06
N ALA A 363 -22.56 21.76 6.60
CA ALA A 363 -21.51 21.00 5.93
C ALA A 363 -21.71 21.09 4.42
N TYR A 364 -20.68 21.45 3.65
CA TYR A 364 -20.85 21.48 2.19
C TYR A 364 -20.85 20.05 1.64
N LEU A 365 -21.83 19.77 0.78
CA LEU A 365 -21.96 18.55 -0.01
C LEU A 365 -21.68 18.92 -1.47
N PRO A 366 -20.42 18.80 -1.93
CA PRO A 366 -20.06 19.19 -3.28
C PRO A 366 -20.59 18.19 -4.30
N LEU A 367 -21.16 18.74 -5.37
CA LEU A 367 -21.67 18.04 -6.53
C LEU A 367 -20.93 18.59 -7.75
N ASP A 368 -20.23 17.72 -8.48
CA ASP A 368 -19.50 18.14 -9.68
C ASP A 368 -20.46 18.20 -10.88
N PRO A 369 -20.67 19.37 -11.52
CA PRO A 369 -21.57 19.47 -12.66
C PRO A 369 -21.11 18.64 -13.88
N ALA A 370 -19.84 18.22 -13.93
CA ALA A 370 -19.34 17.31 -14.96
C ALA A 370 -19.73 15.84 -14.73
N TYR A 371 -20.28 15.49 -13.56
CA TYR A 371 -20.75 14.13 -13.31
C TYR A 371 -22.07 13.82 -14.02
N PRO A 372 -22.32 12.55 -14.38
CA PRO A 372 -23.61 12.15 -14.93
C PRO A 372 -24.76 12.51 -14.00
N SER A 373 -25.85 13.06 -14.53
CA SER A 373 -27.02 13.49 -13.76
C SER A 373 -27.61 12.39 -12.87
N ALA A 374 -27.57 11.13 -13.31
CA ALA A 374 -27.98 9.98 -12.51
C ALA A 374 -27.14 9.81 -11.24
N ARG A 375 -25.82 10.04 -11.32
CA ARG A 375 -24.92 10.01 -10.16
C ARG A 375 -25.23 11.15 -9.19
N LEU A 376 -25.46 12.35 -9.72
CA LEU A 376 -25.82 13.52 -8.89
C LEU A 376 -27.13 13.31 -8.15
N ARG A 377 -28.15 12.76 -8.82
CA ARG A 377 -29.43 12.40 -8.20
C ARG A 377 -29.27 11.37 -7.08
N GLN A 378 -28.50 10.31 -7.30
CA GLN A 378 -28.24 9.32 -6.25
C GLN A 378 -27.63 9.95 -4.98
N VAL A 379 -26.70 10.89 -5.15
CA VAL A 379 -26.10 11.62 -4.02
C VAL A 379 -27.13 12.50 -3.32
N VAL A 380 -27.95 13.24 -4.07
CA VAL A 380 -29.01 14.10 -3.52
C VAL A 380 -30.07 13.28 -2.80
N GLU A 381 -30.48 12.14 -3.35
CA GLU A 381 -31.47 11.23 -2.76
C GLU A 381 -30.96 10.63 -1.44
N ASP A 382 -29.70 10.20 -1.38
CA ASP A 382 -29.10 9.60 -0.18
C ASP A 382 -28.82 10.65 0.91
N ALA A 383 -28.25 11.81 0.53
CA ALA A 383 -27.90 12.86 1.49
C ALA A 383 -29.10 13.71 1.94
N ALA A 384 -30.18 13.73 1.14
CA ALA A 384 -31.39 14.51 1.35
C ALA A 384 -31.15 15.97 1.80
N PRO A 385 -30.29 16.75 1.09
CA PRO A 385 -30.05 18.14 1.45
C PRO A 385 -31.33 18.96 1.26
N ARG A 386 -31.59 19.94 2.13
CA ARG A 386 -32.75 20.85 1.97
C ARG A 386 -32.48 22.02 1.04
N LEU A 387 -31.20 22.41 0.94
CA LEU A 387 -30.73 23.57 0.23
C LEU A 387 -29.67 23.17 -0.80
N LEU A 388 -29.73 23.83 -1.95
CA LEU A 388 -28.75 23.72 -3.02
C LEU A 388 -28.26 25.13 -3.39
N LEU A 389 -26.96 25.35 -3.31
CA LEU A 389 -26.30 26.46 -3.99
C LEU A 389 -25.96 26.02 -5.42
N ALA A 390 -26.40 26.77 -6.42
CA ALA A 390 -26.13 26.42 -7.81
C ALA A 390 -25.94 27.65 -8.71
N ASP A 391 -25.27 27.42 -9.84
CA ASP A 391 -25.23 28.29 -11.02
C ASP A 391 -26.02 27.65 -12.17
N ALA A 392 -25.99 28.27 -13.36
CA ALA A 392 -26.66 27.71 -14.54
C ALA A 392 -26.20 26.28 -14.88
N ALA A 393 -24.90 26.00 -14.79
CA ALA A 393 -24.32 24.70 -15.11
C ALA A 393 -24.77 23.61 -14.12
N GLY A 394 -24.74 23.89 -12.82
CA GLY A 394 -25.18 22.95 -11.79
C GLY A 394 -26.67 22.63 -11.87
N ARG A 395 -27.51 23.62 -12.18
CA ARG A 395 -28.96 23.40 -12.40
C ARG A 395 -29.20 22.54 -13.63
N ALA A 396 -28.45 22.76 -14.71
CA ALA A 396 -28.54 21.94 -15.92
C ALA A 396 -28.09 20.49 -15.66
N ALA A 397 -27.00 20.29 -14.91
CA ALA A 397 -26.46 18.97 -14.60
C ALA A 397 -27.39 18.11 -13.73
N LEU A 398 -28.06 18.73 -12.74
CA LEU A 398 -29.03 18.05 -11.87
C LEU A 398 -30.36 17.75 -12.59
N GLY A 399 -30.79 18.65 -13.47
CA GLY A 399 -32.06 18.54 -14.18
C GLY A 399 -33.28 18.86 -13.30
N PRO A 400 -34.45 19.12 -13.90
CA PRO A 400 -35.62 19.64 -13.19
C PRO A 400 -36.17 18.67 -12.14
N GLU A 401 -36.09 17.36 -12.37
CA GLU A 401 -36.59 16.33 -11.45
C GLU A 401 -35.87 16.37 -10.10
N ALA A 402 -34.55 16.53 -10.11
CA ALA A 402 -33.74 16.57 -8.89
C ALA A 402 -33.94 17.86 -8.07
N LEU A 403 -34.45 18.92 -8.71
CA LEU A 403 -34.61 20.23 -8.11
C LEU A 403 -35.97 20.44 -7.44
N VAL A 404 -36.95 19.57 -7.67
CA VAL A 404 -38.35 19.74 -7.19
C VAL A 404 -38.43 19.90 -5.67
N ASP A 405 -37.66 19.09 -4.94
CA ASP A 405 -37.68 19.06 -3.47
C ASP A 405 -36.57 19.93 -2.83
N LEU A 406 -35.79 20.64 -3.65
CA LEU A 406 -34.66 21.46 -3.20
C LEU A 406 -35.02 22.95 -3.21
N SER A 407 -34.69 23.64 -2.12
CA SER A 407 -34.64 25.09 -2.14
C SER A 407 -33.34 25.55 -2.79
N VAL A 408 -33.44 26.02 -4.04
CA VAL A 408 -32.29 26.44 -4.85
C VAL A 408 -31.95 27.91 -4.59
N VAL A 409 -30.70 28.18 -4.22
CA VAL A 409 -30.11 29.52 -4.10
C VAL A 409 -29.17 29.74 -5.28
N ASP A 410 -29.57 30.64 -6.17
CA ASP A 410 -28.83 30.95 -7.41
C ASP A 410 -27.74 32.00 -7.13
N LEU A 411 -26.47 31.60 -7.20
CA LEU A 411 -25.33 32.47 -6.90
C LEU A 411 -24.94 33.41 -8.04
N GLU A 412 -25.54 33.29 -9.23
CA GLU A 412 -25.32 34.18 -10.37
C GLU A 412 -26.34 35.33 -10.44
N THR A 413 -27.27 35.39 -9.47
CA THR A 413 -28.29 36.45 -9.41
C THR A 413 -27.64 37.83 -9.31
N ALA A 414 -27.95 38.73 -10.24
CA ALA A 414 -27.37 40.08 -10.30
C ALA A 414 -27.70 40.94 -9.06
N THR A 415 -28.90 40.78 -8.50
CA THR A 415 -29.36 41.47 -7.27
C THR A 415 -29.83 40.43 -6.25
N PRO A 416 -28.89 39.75 -5.57
CA PRO A 416 -29.25 38.66 -4.68
C PRO A 416 -29.97 39.20 -3.44
N ALA A 417 -30.91 38.41 -2.89
CA ALA A 417 -31.69 38.80 -1.71
C ALA A 417 -30.84 39.09 -0.47
N TRP A 418 -29.59 38.60 -0.45
CA TRP A 418 -28.63 38.80 0.63
C TRP A 418 -27.67 39.98 0.41
N ALA A 419 -27.77 40.70 -0.71
CA ALA A 419 -26.85 41.79 -1.04
C ALA A 419 -26.75 42.85 0.07
N GLU A 420 -27.85 43.11 0.79
CA GLU A 420 -27.94 44.11 1.86
C GLU A 420 -27.88 43.53 3.27
N LEU A 421 -27.68 42.21 3.42
CA LEU A 421 -27.49 41.60 4.75
C LEU A 421 -26.14 42.00 5.35
N SER A 422 -25.97 41.71 6.64
CA SER A 422 -24.73 42.04 7.36
C SER A 422 -23.50 41.42 6.70
N ALA A 423 -22.43 42.20 6.59
CA ALA A 423 -21.11 41.73 6.14
C ALA A 423 -20.23 41.24 7.32
N SER A 424 -20.72 41.30 8.56
CA SER A 424 -20.01 40.82 9.74
C SER A 424 -20.11 39.30 9.89
N ASP A 425 -19.08 38.70 10.46
CA ASP A 425 -19.02 37.25 10.69
C ASP A 425 -20.19 36.80 11.59
N PRO A 426 -20.96 35.76 11.20
CA PRO A 426 -21.90 35.11 12.11
C PRO A 426 -21.17 34.55 13.34
N GLU A 427 -21.72 34.74 14.54
CA GLU A 427 -21.10 34.24 15.77
C GLU A 427 -21.29 32.71 15.90
N PRO A 428 -20.23 31.88 15.79
CA PRO A 428 -20.38 30.42 15.78
C PRO A 428 -21.05 29.87 17.04
N ARG A 429 -20.78 30.49 18.19
CA ARG A 429 -21.38 30.09 19.48
C ARG A 429 -22.89 30.28 19.51
N ALA A 430 -23.41 31.33 18.87
CA ALA A 430 -24.84 31.58 18.79
C ALA A 430 -25.56 30.51 17.95
N LEU A 431 -24.85 29.88 17.02
CA LEU A 431 -25.33 28.77 16.19
C LEU A 431 -25.16 27.39 16.87
N GLY A 432 -24.52 27.33 18.05
CA GLY A 432 -24.12 26.07 18.68
C GLY A 432 -23.01 25.33 17.92
N LEU A 433 -22.31 26.01 17.00
CA LEU A 433 -21.28 25.41 16.16
C LEU A 433 -19.99 25.17 16.95
N THR A 434 -19.35 24.04 16.67
CA THR A 434 -18.11 23.58 17.31
C THR A 434 -17.25 22.82 16.30
N ALA A 435 -15.95 22.68 16.58
CA ALA A 435 -15.03 21.96 15.71
C ALA A 435 -15.33 20.46 15.51
N ARG A 436 -16.29 19.89 16.26
CA ARG A 436 -16.76 18.51 16.11
C ARG A 436 -17.92 18.35 15.13
N HIS A 437 -18.49 19.44 14.65
CA HIS A 437 -19.50 19.39 13.62
C HIS A 437 -18.87 19.17 12.24
N LEU A 438 -19.68 18.66 11.32
CA LEU A 438 -19.29 18.37 9.96
C LEU A 438 -18.86 19.64 9.21
N ALA A 439 -17.71 19.58 8.56
CA ALA A 439 -17.26 20.57 7.59
C ALA A 439 -17.76 20.22 6.19
N TYR A 440 -17.71 18.94 5.82
CA TYR A 440 -18.15 18.47 4.52
C TYR A 440 -18.62 17.03 4.52
N VAL A 441 -19.35 16.68 3.47
CA VAL A 441 -19.72 15.31 3.11
C VAL A 441 -19.30 15.06 1.67
N ILE A 442 -18.32 14.20 1.43
CA ILE A 442 -17.83 13.88 0.07
C ILE A 442 -18.18 12.43 -0.27
N TYR A 443 -18.80 12.22 -1.43
CA TYR A 443 -19.23 10.89 -1.87
C TYR A 443 -18.14 10.14 -2.64
N THR A 444 -17.85 8.92 -2.20
CA THR A 444 -16.92 8.01 -2.89
C THR A 444 -17.67 6.95 -3.69
N SER A 445 -17.00 6.27 -4.64
CA SER A 445 -17.63 5.30 -5.55
C SER A 445 -18.23 4.07 -4.85
N GLY A 446 -17.82 3.77 -3.61
CA GLY A 446 -18.31 2.64 -2.82
C GLY A 446 -17.97 1.28 -3.44
N SER A 447 -17.38 0.36 -2.68
CA SER A 447 -17.07 -1.00 -3.18
C SER A 447 -18.32 -1.80 -3.60
N THR A 448 -19.51 -1.39 -3.18
CA THR A 448 -20.80 -2.01 -3.49
C THR A 448 -21.52 -1.39 -4.70
N GLY A 449 -20.93 -0.38 -5.36
CA GLY A 449 -21.53 0.35 -6.46
C GLY A 449 -22.55 1.43 -6.05
N THR A 450 -22.93 1.49 -4.77
CA THR A 450 -23.71 2.58 -4.19
C THR A 450 -22.75 3.63 -3.62
N PRO A 451 -22.85 4.91 -4.04
CA PRO A 451 -22.05 5.97 -3.48
C PRO A 451 -22.21 6.09 -1.96
N LYS A 452 -21.13 6.37 -1.22
CA LYS A 452 -21.16 6.57 0.24
C LYS A 452 -20.61 7.93 0.62
N GLY A 453 -21.37 8.69 1.41
CA GLY A 453 -20.95 9.99 1.94
C GLY A 453 -19.95 9.83 3.10
N VAL A 454 -18.72 10.29 2.89
CA VAL A 454 -17.71 10.39 3.95
C VAL A 454 -17.92 11.71 4.67
N MET A 455 -18.32 11.63 5.94
CA MET A 455 -18.60 12.78 6.79
C MET A 455 -17.32 13.19 7.54
N VAL A 456 -16.85 14.42 7.33
CA VAL A 456 -15.60 14.91 7.94
C VAL A 456 -15.87 16.14 8.80
N GLU A 457 -15.41 16.08 10.05
CA GLU A 457 -15.52 17.17 11.01
C GLU A 457 -14.48 18.29 10.78
N HIS A 458 -14.80 19.51 11.20
CA HIS A 458 -13.88 20.65 11.12
C HIS A 458 -12.49 20.37 11.72
N ARG A 459 -12.42 19.76 12.92
CA ARG A 459 -11.15 19.49 13.60
C ARG A 459 -10.21 18.58 12.80
N GLY A 460 -10.75 17.71 11.94
CA GLY A 460 -9.95 16.85 11.07
C GLY A 460 -9.23 17.66 9.99
N VAL A 461 -9.96 18.57 9.34
CA VAL A 461 -9.41 19.49 8.34
C VAL A 461 -8.40 20.45 8.98
N VAL A 462 -8.71 21.01 10.15
CA VAL A 462 -7.79 21.90 10.87
C VAL A 462 -6.51 21.17 11.29
N ASN A 463 -6.60 19.92 11.77
CA ASN A 463 -5.42 19.10 12.05
C ASN A 463 -4.55 18.91 10.80
N HIS A 464 -5.18 18.50 9.70
CA HIS A 464 -4.49 18.20 8.45
C HIS A 464 -3.80 19.44 7.84
N THR A 465 -4.52 20.55 7.71
CA THR A 465 -4.00 21.81 7.17
C THR A 465 -2.90 22.41 8.07
N SER A 466 -3.05 22.33 9.39
CA SER A 466 -2.01 22.77 10.34
C SER A 466 -0.74 21.93 10.21
N TRP A 467 -0.86 20.61 10.13
CA TRP A 467 0.27 19.70 9.91
C TRP A 467 0.98 20.00 8.59
N GLN A 468 0.23 20.19 7.49
CA GLN A 468 0.83 20.50 6.20
C GLN A 468 1.60 21.82 6.23
N ALA A 469 0.98 22.88 6.77
CA ALA A 469 1.60 24.19 6.84
C ALA A 469 2.91 24.15 7.62
N ASP A 470 2.92 23.48 8.78
CA ASP A 470 4.12 23.30 9.60
C ASP A 470 5.15 22.39 8.91
N ARG A 471 4.76 21.20 8.45
CA ARG A 471 5.68 20.20 7.90
C ARG A 471 6.44 20.69 6.67
N PHE A 472 5.77 21.48 5.83
CA PHE A 472 6.30 21.99 4.56
C PHE A 472 6.65 23.49 4.61
N GLN A 473 6.53 24.13 5.77
CA GLN A 473 6.85 25.55 5.96
C GLN A 473 6.15 26.41 4.89
N LEU A 474 4.84 26.17 4.74
CA LEU A 474 3.97 26.91 3.84
C LEU A 474 3.54 28.19 4.56
N ALA A 475 3.48 29.29 3.82
CA ALA A 475 3.18 30.61 4.40
C ALA A 475 2.43 31.52 3.42
N ALA A 476 2.10 32.73 3.87
CA ALA A 476 1.31 33.70 3.11
C ALA A 476 1.90 34.12 1.74
N TYR A 477 3.20 33.90 1.52
CA TYR A 477 3.84 34.18 0.22
C TYR A 477 3.67 33.05 -0.80
N ASP A 478 3.10 31.90 -0.40
CA ASP A 478 2.83 30.79 -1.30
C ASP A 478 1.61 31.05 -2.20
N ILE A 479 1.61 30.39 -3.35
CA ILE A 479 0.58 30.49 -4.37
C ILE A 479 0.20 29.07 -4.76
N PHE A 480 -1.04 28.70 -4.48
CA PHE A 480 -1.59 27.37 -4.70
C PHE A 480 -2.39 27.34 -5.99
N LEU A 481 -2.36 26.22 -6.70
CA LEU A 481 -3.27 25.95 -7.80
C LEU A 481 -4.39 25.01 -7.34
N GLN A 482 -5.64 25.49 -7.34
CA GLN A 482 -6.82 24.66 -7.16
C GLN A 482 -7.22 24.07 -8.51
N ARG A 483 -6.91 22.79 -8.71
CA ARG A 483 -7.21 22.04 -9.94
C ARG A 483 -8.24 20.95 -9.66
N THR A 484 -8.21 20.38 -8.46
CA THR A 484 -9.03 19.24 -8.10
C THR A 484 -10.48 19.67 -7.85
N SER A 485 -11.43 18.90 -8.37
CA SER A 485 -12.87 19.12 -8.13
C SER A 485 -13.19 19.04 -6.64
N LEU A 486 -14.09 19.90 -6.14
CA LEU A 486 -14.51 19.88 -4.73
C LEU A 486 -15.14 18.55 -4.31
N SER A 487 -15.62 17.76 -5.28
CA SER A 487 -16.12 16.40 -5.06
C SER A 487 -15.04 15.37 -4.77
N PHE A 488 -13.77 15.78 -4.72
CA PHE A 488 -12.65 14.99 -4.21
C PHE A 488 -11.99 15.72 -3.03
N ASP A 489 -11.66 14.99 -1.98
CA ASP A 489 -11.06 15.49 -0.75
C ASP A 489 -9.68 16.15 -0.96
N ALA A 490 -8.94 15.74 -1.99
CA ALA A 490 -7.73 16.40 -2.44
C ALA A 490 -7.90 17.91 -2.71
N ALA A 491 -9.10 18.38 -3.07
CA ALA A 491 -9.41 19.80 -3.23
C ALA A 491 -9.53 20.57 -1.91
N VAL A 492 -9.79 19.87 -0.80
CA VAL A 492 -9.95 20.45 0.54
C VAL A 492 -8.64 21.11 0.96
N TRP A 493 -7.52 20.43 0.81
CA TRP A 493 -6.25 21.01 1.24
C TRP A 493 -5.69 22.01 0.22
N GLU A 494 -5.92 21.83 -1.09
CA GLU A 494 -5.56 22.84 -2.12
C GLU A 494 -6.16 24.21 -1.76
N LEU A 495 -7.40 24.22 -1.26
CA LEU A 495 -8.13 25.43 -0.91
C LEU A 495 -7.79 25.89 0.50
N TRP A 496 -8.02 25.03 1.50
CA TRP A 496 -8.00 25.44 2.90
C TRP A 496 -6.58 25.63 3.43
N THR A 497 -5.60 24.82 3.04
CA THR A 497 -4.21 25.05 3.50
C THR A 497 -3.75 26.45 3.09
N ALA A 498 -4.07 26.88 1.87
CA ALA A 498 -3.72 28.21 1.38
C ALA A 498 -4.48 29.33 2.12
N LEU A 499 -5.81 29.20 2.22
CA LEU A 499 -6.65 30.25 2.82
C LEU A 499 -6.42 30.42 4.33
N LEU A 500 -6.03 29.36 5.03
CA LEU A 500 -5.77 29.41 6.48
C LEU A 500 -4.40 29.98 6.85
N ILE A 501 -3.47 30.08 5.89
CA ILE A 501 -2.12 30.63 6.10
C ILE A 501 -1.91 32.00 5.45
N GLY A 502 -2.94 32.59 4.84
CA GLY A 502 -2.83 33.88 4.15
C GLY A 502 -2.29 33.81 2.73
N ALA A 503 -2.14 32.61 2.17
CA ALA A 503 -1.66 32.41 0.81
C ALA A 503 -2.75 32.71 -0.22
N ARG A 504 -2.36 32.72 -1.49
CA ARG A 504 -3.27 32.95 -2.62
C ARG A 504 -3.61 31.65 -3.34
N VAL A 505 -4.89 31.48 -3.69
CA VAL A 505 -5.38 30.35 -4.50
C VAL A 505 -5.70 30.82 -5.93
N ILE A 506 -5.15 30.10 -6.92
CA ILE A 506 -5.50 30.27 -8.33
C ILE A 506 -6.46 29.15 -8.72
N LEU A 507 -7.65 29.51 -9.17
CA LEU A 507 -8.64 28.56 -9.66
C LEU A 507 -8.40 28.27 -11.14
N LEU A 508 -8.09 27.01 -11.49
CA LEU A 508 -7.97 26.57 -12.88
C LEU A 508 -9.33 26.10 -13.39
N PRO A 509 -9.92 26.59 -14.48
CA PRO A 509 -11.21 26.10 -14.97
C PRO A 509 -11.34 24.56 -15.05
N LEU A 510 -12.52 24.02 -14.75
CA LEU A 510 -12.74 22.58 -14.54
C LEU A 510 -12.56 21.76 -15.83
N ASP A 511 -12.94 22.32 -16.97
CA ASP A 511 -12.75 21.76 -18.32
C ASP A 511 -11.27 21.56 -18.69
N ARG A 512 -10.37 22.29 -18.03
CA ARG A 512 -8.90 22.24 -18.24
C ARG A 512 -8.14 21.47 -17.17
N GLN A 513 -8.84 20.82 -16.23
CA GLN A 513 -8.20 20.18 -15.07
C GLN A 513 -7.21 19.05 -15.42
N PHE A 514 -7.29 18.48 -16.63
CA PHE A 514 -6.39 17.43 -17.13
C PHE A 514 -5.53 17.92 -18.30
N ASP A 515 -5.69 19.17 -18.75
CA ASP A 515 -4.84 19.75 -19.78
C ASP A 515 -3.55 20.29 -19.16
N VAL A 516 -2.49 19.51 -19.34
CA VAL A 516 -1.15 19.82 -18.84
C VAL A 516 -0.62 21.15 -19.38
N ARG A 517 -0.97 21.54 -20.61
CA ARG A 517 -0.54 22.83 -21.18
C ARG A 517 -1.19 23.99 -20.44
N SER A 518 -2.51 23.94 -20.24
CA SER A 518 -3.23 24.92 -19.42
C SER A 518 -2.69 25.02 -17.99
N ILE A 519 -2.29 23.89 -17.38
CA ILE A 519 -1.64 23.89 -16.07
C ILE A 519 -0.33 24.69 -16.15
N VAL A 520 0.57 24.34 -17.07
CA VAL A 520 1.86 25.02 -17.27
C VAL A 520 1.69 26.53 -17.51
N ASP A 521 0.72 26.93 -18.31
CA ASP A 521 0.43 28.33 -18.59
C ASP A 521 0.05 29.10 -17.31
N LEU A 522 -0.78 28.51 -16.44
CA LEU A 522 -1.11 29.12 -15.15
C LEU A 522 0.06 29.12 -14.17
N LEU A 523 0.87 28.06 -14.14
CA LEU A 523 2.09 28.02 -13.33
C LEU A 523 3.00 29.21 -13.67
N ASN A 524 3.18 29.48 -14.96
CA ASN A 524 3.97 30.59 -15.47
C ASN A 524 3.32 31.95 -15.17
N ARG A 525 2.04 32.11 -15.54
CA ARG A 525 1.31 33.38 -15.41
C ARG A 525 1.23 33.85 -13.96
N HIS A 526 0.98 32.93 -13.02
CA HIS A 526 0.77 33.28 -11.62
C HIS A 526 1.97 33.00 -10.72
N ARG A 527 3.03 32.39 -11.24
CA ARG A 527 4.21 31.95 -10.48
C ARG A 527 3.82 31.05 -9.30
N VAL A 528 3.02 30.03 -9.59
CA VAL A 528 2.51 29.06 -8.59
C VAL A 528 3.69 28.40 -7.87
N THR A 529 3.61 28.30 -6.54
CA THR A 529 4.66 27.70 -5.70
C THR A 529 4.29 26.31 -5.19
N VAL A 530 3.00 25.99 -5.11
CA VAL A 530 2.49 24.71 -4.61
C VAL A 530 1.51 24.12 -5.61
N LEU A 531 1.79 22.88 -6.03
CA LEU A 531 0.99 22.13 -6.99
C LEU A 531 0.72 20.72 -6.47
N GLN A 532 -0.51 20.24 -6.67
CA GLN A 532 -0.87 18.84 -6.47
C GLN A 532 -1.23 18.18 -7.80
N LEU A 533 -0.71 16.97 -8.02
CA LEU A 533 -1.04 16.12 -9.16
C LEU A 533 -1.29 14.68 -8.72
N VAL A 534 -2.03 13.93 -9.53
CA VAL A 534 -1.96 12.46 -9.48
C VAL A 534 -0.71 12.00 -10.25
N PRO A 535 -0.09 10.85 -9.90
CA PRO A 535 1.08 10.32 -10.61
C PRO A 535 0.94 10.24 -12.13
N SER A 536 -0.23 9.85 -12.65
CA SER A 536 -0.53 9.83 -14.09
C SER A 536 -0.40 11.21 -14.74
N LEU A 537 -0.88 12.27 -14.08
CA LEU A 537 -0.79 13.65 -14.56
C LEU A 537 0.61 14.23 -14.41
N LEU A 538 1.34 13.87 -13.35
CA LEU A 538 2.77 14.19 -13.24
C LEU A 538 3.55 13.54 -14.39
N SER A 539 3.27 12.27 -14.73
CA SER A 539 3.91 11.61 -15.87
C SER A 539 3.63 12.39 -17.16
N ALA A 540 2.38 12.80 -17.40
CA ALA A 540 2.03 13.58 -18.60
C ALA A 540 2.75 14.95 -18.64
N LEU A 541 2.91 15.61 -17.49
CA LEU A 541 3.73 16.82 -17.35
C LEU A 541 5.17 16.59 -17.77
N LEU A 542 5.80 15.49 -17.34
CA LEU A 542 7.21 15.21 -17.63
C LEU A 542 7.48 14.82 -19.10
N GLU A 543 6.45 14.43 -19.85
CA GLU A 543 6.57 14.13 -21.29
C GLU A 543 6.46 15.38 -22.18
N LEU A 544 6.02 16.52 -21.64
CA LEU A 544 5.99 17.76 -22.42
C LEU A 544 7.41 18.25 -22.68
N ARG A 545 7.83 18.19 -23.95
CA ARG A 545 9.14 18.67 -24.44
C ARG A 545 9.42 20.14 -24.09
N ASP A 546 8.36 20.92 -23.96
CA ASP A 546 8.38 22.36 -23.69
C ASP A 546 8.04 22.70 -22.23
N VAL A 547 8.10 21.75 -21.28
CA VAL A 547 8.26 22.15 -19.87
C VAL A 547 9.62 22.81 -19.79
N GLU A 548 9.68 24.09 -20.17
CA GLU A 548 10.84 24.91 -19.97
C GLU A 548 11.25 24.74 -18.51
N GLN A 549 12.56 24.70 -18.23
CA GLN A 549 13.04 24.76 -16.85
C GLN A 549 12.45 25.96 -16.08
N ASN A 550 11.94 26.98 -16.80
CA ASN A 550 11.20 28.11 -16.26
C ASN A 550 9.76 27.78 -15.80
N ALA A 551 9.04 26.87 -16.47
CA ALA A 551 7.63 26.54 -16.22
C ALA A 551 7.36 26.02 -14.81
N ILE A 552 8.29 25.22 -14.29
CA ILE A 552 8.28 24.69 -12.93
C ILE A 552 9.26 25.44 -12.01
N GLY A 553 9.88 26.52 -12.51
CA GLY A 553 10.92 27.25 -11.81
C GLY A 553 10.42 27.96 -10.54
N SER A 554 9.15 28.32 -10.49
CA SER A 554 8.51 28.92 -9.31
C SER A 554 8.00 27.91 -8.28
N LEU A 555 7.84 26.63 -8.66
CA LEU A 555 7.38 25.59 -7.76
C LEU A 555 8.40 25.32 -6.65
N ARG A 556 7.92 25.33 -5.41
CA ARG A 556 8.63 24.85 -4.22
C ARG A 556 8.33 23.38 -3.97
N TYR A 557 7.06 23.01 -4.10
CA TYR A 557 6.56 21.66 -3.81
C TYR A 557 5.63 21.15 -4.92
N ILE A 558 5.85 19.91 -5.35
CA ILE A 558 4.84 19.10 -6.02
C ILE A 558 4.41 17.99 -5.07
N PHE A 559 3.12 17.94 -4.79
CA PHE A 559 2.49 16.86 -4.04
C PHE A 559 1.89 15.86 -5.02
N CYS A 560 2.08 14.57 -4.74
CA CYS A 560 1.55 13.47 -5.53
C CYS A 560 0.81 12.50 -4.62
N GLY A 561 -0.44 12.19 -4.96
CA GLY A 561 -1.28 11.26 -4.20
C GLY A 561 -2.41 10.70 -5.05
N GLY A 562 -3.18 9.77 -4.49
CA GLY A 562 -4.33 9.14 -5.15
C GLY A 562 -3.99 7.95 -6.08
N GLU A 563 -2.73 7.77 -6.46
CA GLU A 563 -2.25 6.58 -7.20
C GLU A 563 -0.86 6.15 -6.70
N LEU A 564 -0.41 4.96 -7.12
CA LEU A 564 0.96 4.50 -6.85
C LEU A 564 1.98 5.38 -7.59
N LEU A 565 2.79 6.13 -6.84
CA LEU A 565 3.93 6.86 -7.39
C LEU A 565 5.09 5.90 -7.70
N ARG A 566 5.34 5.66 -9.00
CA ARG A 566 6.36 4.71 -9.46
C ARG A 566 7.76 5.33 -9.52
N ASN A 567 8.78 4.50 -9.33
CA ASN A 567 10.19 4.93 -9.31
C ASN A 567 10.63 5.58 -10.63
N GLU A 568 10.07 5.18 -11.77
CA GLU A 568 10.43 5.75 -13.08
C GLU A 568 10.01 7.23 -13.18
N ILE A 569 8.84 7.59 -12.62
CA ILE A 569 8.33 8.96 -12.58
C ILE A 569 9.24 9.80 -11.67
N VAL A 570 9.61 9.26 -10.50
CA VAL A 570 10.53 9.92 -9.56
C VAL A 570 11.90 10.16 -10.20
N ALA A 571 12.45 9.16 -10.90
CA ALA A 571 13.74 9.28 -11.56
C ALA A 571 13.72 10.37 -12.65
N LYS A 572 12.66 10.45 -13.46
CA LYS A 572 12.46 11.52 -14.45
C LYS A 572 12.35 12.89 -13.79
N TRP A 573 11.59 13.01 -12.70
CA TRP A 573 11.48 14.27 -11.95
C TRP A 573 12.84 14.75 -11.43
N LEU A 574 13.62 13.86 -10.80
CA LEU A 574 14.93 14.20 -10.25
C LEU A 574 15.96 14.62 -11.31
N GLN A 575 15.77 14.21 -12.58
CA GLN A 575 16.60 14.66 -13.70
C GLN A 575 16.22 16.07 -14.19
N LEU A 576 14.94 16.44 -14.09
CA LEU A 576 14.40 17.68 -14.63
C LEU A 576 14.42 18.83 -13.62
N ALA A 577 14.20 18.54 -12.33
CA ALA A 577 13.98 19.56 -11.31
C ALA A 577 14.75 19.26 -10.02
N SER A 578 15.31 20.32 -9.43
CA SER A 578 15.87 20.29 -8.06
C SER A 578 14.81 20.63 -6.99
N ARG A 579 13.53 20.38 -7.29
CA ARG A 579 12.38 20.77 -6.47
C ARG A 579 11.83 19.57 -5.70
N ALA A 580 11.18 19.85 -4.56
CA ALA A 580 10.67 18.80 -3.69
C ALA A 580 9.44 18.12 -4.32
N LEU A 581 9.53 16.80 -4.49
CA LEU A 581 8.40 15.91 -4.80
C LEU A 581 8.00 15.18 -3.53
N VAL A 582 6.73 15.30 -3.15
CA VAL A 582 6.17 14.72 -1.92
C VAL A 582 5.13 13.68 -2.28
N ASN A 583 5.36 12.44 -1.87
CA ASN A 583 4.36 11.37 -1.98
C ASN A 583 3.42 11.43 -0.77
N LEU A 584 2.12 11.53 -1.03
CA LEU A 584 1.05 11.57 -0.04
C LEU A 584 0.13 10.36 -0.21
N TYR A 585 -0.35 9.84 0.91
CA TYR A 585 -1.31 8.75 0.95
C TYR A 585 -2.38 9.04 2.00
N GLY A 586 -3.65 8.84 1.60
CA GLY A 586 -4.84 8.93 2.43
C GLY A 586 -6.02 8.28 1.68
N PRO A 587 -6.94 7.58 2.40
CA PRO A 587 -8.08 6.91 1.80
C PRO A 587 -9.32 7.80 1.62
#